data_AF-A0A2Z6MIK5-F1
#
_entry.id   AF-A0A2Z6MIK5-F1
#
_cell.length_a   1.000
_cell.length_b   1.000
_cell.length_c   1.000
_cell.angle_alpha   90.00
_cell.angle_beta   90.00
_cell.angle_gamma   90.00
#
_symmetry.space_group_name_H-M   'P 1'
#
loop_
_entity.id
_entity.type
_entity.pdbx_description
1 polymer ?
#
loop_
_entity_poly.entity_id
_entity_poly.type
_entity_poly.pdbx_seq_one_letter_code
_entity_poly.pdbx_strand_id
1 'polypeptide(L)'
;MSIRCVFQGFLAHGLGRKNRLGWLLIWHATVWAIWNSRNDVTFARGTVSVESLVNKVKLSSWKWYLAKNPGNPCSFYEWEVHLILCWSR
;
A
#
# COMPACT_ATOMS: atom_id res chain seq x y z
N MET A 1 18.26 -8.83 2.09
CA MET A 1 17.84 -7.45 1.78
C MET A 1 17.07 -6.90 2.97
N SER A 2 17.59 -5.88 3.67
CA SER A 2 16.99 -5.39 4.93
C SER A 2 15.74 -4.56 4.65
N ILE A 3 14.70 -4.71 5.49
CA ILE A 3 13.43 -3.97 5.40
C ILE A 3 13.65 -2.44 5.44
N ARG A 4 14.76 -2.01 6.05
CA ARG A 4 15.18 -0.61 6.13
C ARG A 4 15.58 -0.04 4.77
N CYS A 5 16.28 -0.82 3.93
CA CYS A 5 16.70 -0.36 2.60
C CYS A 5 15.49 -0.18 1.67
N VAL A 6 14.48 -1.06 1.79
CA VAL A 6 13.22 -0.94 1.04
C VAL A 6 12.49 0.34 1.44
N PHE A 7 12.34 0.59 2.75
CA PHE A 7 11.72 1.82 3.26
C PHE A 7 12.46 3.09 2.82
N GLN A 8 13.80 3.06 2.80
CA GLN A 8 14.62 4.19 2.38
C GLN A 8 14.47 4.47 0.88
N GLY A 9 14.35 3.43 0.04
CA GLY A 9 14.04 3.57 -1.39
C GLY A 9 12.66 4.18 -1.65
N PHE A 10 11.65 3.83 -0.84
CA PHE A 10 10.31 4.43 -0.89
C PHE A 10 10.29 5.91 -0.51
N LEU A 11 11.11 6.32 0.47
CA LEU A 11 11.24 7.72 0.85
C LEU A 11 12.00 8.55 -0.20
N ALA A 12 13.00 7.96 -0.87
CA ALA A 12 13.80 8.64 -1.88
C ALA A 12 13.01 8.98 -3.16
N HIS A 13 12.01 8.17 -3.54
CA HIS A 13 11.14 8.44 -4.70
C HIS A 13 10.01 9.46 -4.42
N GLY A 14 9.89 9.96 -3.19
CA GLY A 14 8.89 10.96 -2.81
C GLY A 14 9.32 12.39 -3.12
N LEU A 15 9.44 12.76 -4.40
CA LEU A 15 9.60 14.17 -4.81
C LEU A 15 8.28 14.92 -4.55
N GLY A 16 8.12 15.49 -3.34
CA GLY A 16 6.97 16.31 -2.92
C GLY A 16 6.24 15.80 -1.67
N ARG A 17 5.72 16.72 -0.83
CA ARG A 17 5.06 16.38 0.45
C ARG A 17 3.86 15.43 0.28
N LYS A 18 3.00 15.66 -0.71
CA LYS A 18 1.85 14.80 -1.02
C LYS A 18 2.29 13.41 -1.50
N ASN A 19 3.28 13.35 -2.41
CA ASN A 19 3.84 12.10 -2.92
C ASN A 19 4.47 11.25 -1.81
N ARG A 20 5.16 11.88 -0.86
CA ARG A 20 5.73 11.20 0.31
C ARG A 20 4.66 10.58 1.20
N LEU A 21 3.55 11.28 1.46
CA LEU A 21 2.43 10.73 2.25
C LEU A 21 1.77 9.53 1.56
N GLY A 22 1.65 9.60 0.23
CA GLY A 22 1.21 8.50 -0.60
C GLY A 22 2.09 7.25 -0.44
N TRP A 23 3.41 7.40 -0.63
CA TRP A 23 4.35 6.30 -0.48
C TRP A 23 4.36 5.72 0.94
N LEU A 24 4.23 6.55 1.96
CA LEU A 24 4.07 6.09 3.35
C LEU A 24 2.80 5.26 3.53
N LEU A 25 1.69 5.65 2.89
CA LEU A 25 0.44 4.90 2.95
C LEU A 25 0.59 3.50 2.33
N ILE A 26 1.24 3.39 1.16
CA ILE A 26 1.55 2.09 0.54
C ILE A 26 2.46 1.25 1.46
N TRP A 27 3.46 1.88 2.07
CA TRP A 27 4.34 1.20 2.99
C TRP A 27 3.59 0.63 4.20
N HIS A 28 2.73 1.45 4.83
CA HIS A 28 1.90 0.99 5.93
C HIS A 28 0.96 -0.15 5.51
N ALA A 29 0.34 -0.08 4.33
CA ALA A 29 -0.49 -1.15 3.80
C ALA A 29 0.31 -2.45 3.56
N THR A 30 1.56 -2.33 3.11
CA THR A 30 2.48 -3.45 2.94
C THR A 30 2.80 -4.14 4.27
N VAL A 31 3.23 -3.37 5.27
CA VAL A 31 3.54 -3.90 6.61
C VAL A 31 2.30 -4.54 7.23
N TRP A 32 1.13 -3.90 7.08
CA TRP A 32 -0.14 -4.43 7.55
C TRP A 32 -0.53 -5.75 6.88
N ALA A 33 -0.39 -5.85 5.56
CA ALA A 33 -0.69 -7.09 4.83
C ALA A 33 0.24 -8.23 5.26
N ILE A 34 1.54 -7.96 5.46
CA ILE A 34 2.50 -8.96 5.97
C ILE A 34 2.11 -9.41 7.38
N TRP A 35 1.75 -8.47 8.26
CA TRP A 35 1.31 -8.79 9.62
C TRP A 35 0.06 -9.68 9.62
N ASN A 36 -0.99 -9.28 8.90
CA ASN A 36 -2.22 -10.07 8.79
C ASN A 36 -1.97 -11.44 8.15
N SER A 37 -1.14 -11.49 7.13
CA SER A 37 -0.76 -12.75 6.47
C SER A 37 -0.06 -13.72 7.42
N ARG A 38 0.83 -13.22 8.29
CA ARG A 38 1.47 -14.06 9.33
C ARG A 38 0.46 -14.58 10.35
N ASN A 39 -0.52 -13.76 10.73
CA ASN A 39 -1.60 -14.19 11.60
C ASN A 39 -2.47 -15.26 10.92
N ASP A 40 -2.85 -15.08 9.65
CA ASP A 40 -3.64 -16.05 8.90
C ASP A 40 -2.95 -17.43 8.81
N VAL A 41 -1.64 -17.47 8.59
CA VAL A 41 -0.88 -18.75 8.58
C VAL A 41 -0.91 -19.41 9.96
N THR A 42 -0.70 -18.62 11.01
CA THR A 42 -0.60 -19.11 12.40
C THR A 42 -1.94 -19.62 12.93
N PHE A 43 -3.03 -18.89 12.66
CA PHE A 43 -4.34 -19.15 13.23
C PHE A 43 -5.29 -19.92 12.30
N ALA A 44 -5.14 -19.79 10.97
CA ALA A 44 -6.05 -20.37 9.98
C ALA A 44 -5.40 -21.44 9.08
N ARG A 45 -4.12 -21.79 9.28
CA ARG A 45 -3.34 -22.73 8.44
C ARG A 45 -3.39 -22.41 6.94
N GLY A 46 -3.66 -21.16 6.58
CA GLY A 46 -3.80 -20.74 5.19
C GLY A 46 -2.44 -20.73 4.48
N THR A 47 -2.44 -21.05 3.19
CA THR A 47 -1.29 -20.80 2.31
C THR A 47 -1.30 -19.34 1.87
N VAL A 48 -0.14 -18.69 1.92
CA VAL A 48 0.00 -17.29 1.49
C VAL A 48 0.79 -17.30 0.19
N SER A 49 0.14 -16.84 -0.89
CA SER A 49 0.85 -16.50 -2.12
C SER A 49 1.27 -15.05 -2.12
N VAL A 50 2.42 -14.76 -2.74
CA VAL A 50 2.90 -13.39 -2.93
C VAL A 50 1.88 -12.55 -3.72
N GLU A 51 1.22 -13.15 -4.70
CA GLU A 51 0.18 -12.51 -5.50
C GLU A 51 -1.03 -12.09 -4.64
N SER A 52 -1.52 -12.99 -3.79
CA SER A 52 -2.60 -12.68 -2.84
C SER A 52 -2.19 -11.56 -1.89
N LEU A 53 -0.94 -11.57 -1.42
CA LEU A 53 -0.40 -10.52 -0.55
C LEU A 53 -0.38 -9.16 -1.26
N VAL A 54 0.12 -9.10 -2.50
CA VAL A 54 0.16 -7.87 -3.30
C VAL A 54 -1.26 -7.34 -3.54
N ASN A 55 -2.22 -8.20 -3.83
CA ASN A 55 -3.63 -7.81 -3.99
C ASN A 55 -4.22 -7.25 -2.69
N LYS A 56 -3.88 -7.84 -1.53
CA LYS A 56 -4.26 -7.29 -0.21
C LYS A 56 -3.65 -5.90 0.02
N VAL A 57 -2.40 -5.67 -0.36
CA VAL A 57 -1.73 -4.36 -0.24
C VAL A 57 -2.42 -3.32 -1.12
N LYS A 58 -2.65 -3.64 -2.40
CA LYS A 58 -3.34 -2.74 -3.34
C LYS A 58 -4.73 -2.35 -2.84
N LEU A 59 -5.53 -3.33 -2.45
CA LEU A 59 -6.88 -3.11 -1.94
C LEU A 59 -6.89 -2.30 -0.64
N SER A 60 -6.02 -2.63 0.31
CA SER A 60 -5.95 -1.93 1.61
C SER A 60 -5.49 -0.49 1.43
N SER A 61 -4.44 -0.26 0.65
CA SER A 61 -3.92 1.08 0.37
C SER A 61 -4.96 1.96 -0.33
N TRP A 62 -5.67 1.43 -1.33
CA TRP A 62 -6.75 2.15 -1.99
C TRP A 62 -7.90 2.51 -1.04
N LYS A 63 -8.39 1.54 -0.24
CA LYS A 63 -9.45 1.81 0.74
C LYS A 63 -9.05 2.87 1.76
N TRP A 64 -7.81 2.81 2.24
CA TRP A 64 -7.28 3.78 3.20
C TRP A 64 -7.11 5.17 2.56
N TYR A 65 -6.73 5.23 1.29
CA TYR A 65 -6.66 6.48 0.55
C TYR A 65 -8.03 7.15 0.44
N LEU A 66 -9.06 6.41 0.03
CA LEU A 66 -10.43 6.92 -0.06
C LEU A 66 -10.97 7.38 1.30
N ALA A 67 -10.71 6.61 2.36
CA ALA A 67 -11.11 6.98 3.72
C ALA A 67 -10.46 8.30 4.20
N LYS A 68 -9.23 8.59 3.76
CA LYS A 68 -8.54 9.85 4.08
C LYS A 68 -8.89 11.01 3.16
N ASN A 69 -9.39 10.75 1.96
CA ASN A 69 -9.65 11.77 0.93
C ASN A 69 -11.08 11.64 0.35
N PRO A 70 -12.13 11.85 1.16
CA PRO A 70 -13.50 11.64 0.72
C PRO A 70 -13.92 12.56 -0.44
N GLY A 71 -13.29 13.73 -0.58
CA GLY A 71 -13.54 14.69 -1.67
C GLY A 71 -12.75 14.44 -2.96
N ASN A 72 -11.85 13.45 -2.98
CA ASN A 72 -11.02 13.12 -4.14
C ASN A 72 -11.14 11.61 -4.45
N PRO A 73 -12.29 11.18 -4.99
CA PRO A 73 -12.49 9.79 -5.35
C PRO A 73 -11.56 9.38 -6.49
N CYS A 74 -10.87 8.26 -6.28
CA CYS A 74 -9.99 7.59 -7.23
C CYS A 74 -10.52 6.16 -7.40
N SER A 75 -10.75 5.70 -8.62
CA SER A 75 -11.17 4.32 -8.87
C SER A 75 -10.04 3.33 -8.53
N PHE A 76 -10.39 2.07 -8.26
CA PHE A 76 -9.37 1.05 -7.99
C PHE A 76 -8.45 0.82 -9.21
N TYR A 77 -9.00 0.91 -10.42
CA TYR A 77 -8.22 0.81 -11.66
C TYR A 77 -7.19 1.94 -11.79
N GLU A 78 -7.61 3.20 -11.59
CA GLU A 78 -6.69 4.34 -11.62
C GLU A 78 -5.59 4.23 -10.55
N TRP A 79 -5.94 3.70 -9.37
CA TRP A 79 -4.99 3.45 -8.30
C TRP A 79 -3.92 2.42 -8.68
N GLU A 80 -4.31 1.33 -9.35
CA GLU A 80 -3.37 0.29 -9.77
C GLU A 80 -2.44 0.75 -10.91
N VAL A 81 -2.99 1.50 -11.88
CA VAL A 81 -2.26 1.86 -13.11
C VAL A 81 -1.49 3.17 -12.96
N HIS A 82 -2.10 4.18 -12.31
CA HIS A 82 -1.58 5.54 -12.24
C HIS A 82 -1.70 6.16 -10.84
N LEU A 83 -1.06 5.50 -9.90
CA LEU A 83 -1.10 5.82 -8.48
C LEU A 83 -0.75 7.31 -8.16
N ILE A 84 0.22 7.88 -8.89
CA ILE A 84 0.64 9.28 -8.74
C ILE A 84 -0.47 10.27 -9.12
N LEU A 85 -1.29 9.96 -10.14
CA LEU A 85 -2.35 10.86 -10.59
C LEU A 85 -3.39 11.06 -9.49
N CYS A 86 -3.78 9.98 -8.79
CA CYS A 86 -4.73 10.07 -7.70
C CYS A 86 -4.23 10.97 -6.55
N TRP A 87 -2.93 10.94 -6.23
CA TRP A 87 -2.34 11.79 -5.18
C TRP A 87 -2.15 13.26 -5.58
N SER A 88 -2.03 13.52 -6.88
CA SER A 88 -1.80 14.86 -7.42
C SER A 88 -3.06 15.72 -7.53
N ARG A 89 -4.24 15.08 -7.54
CA ARG A 89 -5.55 15.74 -7.62
C ARG A 89 -5.91 16.44 -6.31
#